data_AF-A0A7V8YJ56-F1
#
_entry.id   AF-A0A7V8YJ56-F1
#
_cell.length_a   1.000
_cell.length_b   1.000
_cell.length_c   1.000
_cell.angle_alpha   90.00
_cell.angle_beta   90.00
_cell.angle_gamma   90.00
#
_symmetry.space_group_name_H-M   'P 1'
#
loop_
_entity.id
_entity.type
_entity.pdbx_description
1 polymer ?
#
loop_
_entity_poly.entity_id
_entity_poly.type
_entity_poly.pdbx_seq_one_letter_code
_entity_poly.pdbx_strand_id
1 'polypeptide(L)' 'MTRLIVAAAQLSSGPDPAANLELVTAAIAAAAERGARLIATPEASMACFGSDLHAVAEPLDGPWASAVRATA' A
#
# COMPACT_ATOMS: atom_id res chain seq x y z
N MET A 1 -20.56 -10.05 -19.98
CA MET A 1 -19.26 -9.35 -19.88
C MET A 1 -18.96 -9.13 -18.41
N THR A 2 -17.80 -9.57 -17.93
CA THR A 2 -17.37 -9.34 -16.53
C THR A 2 -16.88 -7.90 -16.40
N ARG A 3 -17.40 -7.14 -15.42
CA ARG A 3 -16.94 -5.77 -15.11
C ARG A 3 -15.90 -5.82 -14.01
N LEU A 4 -14.73 -5.22 -14.25
CA LEU A 4 -13.68 -5.01 -13.25
C LEU A 4 -13.64 -3.53 -12.87
N ILE A 5 -13.81 -3.22 -11.58
CA ILE A 5 -13.61 -1.87 -11.04
C ILE A 5 -12.18 -1.80 -10.51
N VAL A 6 -11.42 -0.82 -10.97
CA VAL A 6 -10.04 -0.58 -10.56
C VAL A 6 -9.95 0.78 -9.87
N ALA A 7 -9.16 0.87 -8.81
CA ALA A 7 -8.86 2.11 -8.09
C ALA A 7 -7.38 2.48 -8.20
N ALA A 8 -7.09 3.78 -8.17
CA ALA A 8 -5.75 4.31 -7.96
C ALA A 8 -5.77 5.16 -6.70
N ALA A 9 -4.87 4.90 -5.76
CA ALA A 9 -4.72 5.69 -4.55
C ALA A 9 -3.75 6.85 -4.78
N GLN A 10 -4.14 8.04 -4.32
CA GLN A 10 -3.23 9.18 -4.19
C GLN A 10 -2.93 9.36 -2.71
N LEU A 11 -1.67 9.11 -2.34
CA LEU A 11 -1.17 9.17 -0.96
C LEU A 11 0.24 9.75 -0.94
N SER A 12 0.61 10.32 0.20
CA SER A 12 1.96 10.83 0.46
C SER A 12 2.57 10.01 1.58
N SER A 13 3.62 9.25 1.27
CA SER A 13 4.36 8.47 2.26
C SER A 13 5.44 9.32 2.94
N GLY A 14 5.71 8.99 4.21
CA GLY A 14 6.84 9.50 4.98
C GLY A 14 7.97 8.47 5.12
N PRO A 15 8.92 8.68 6.04
CA PRO A 15 10.04 7.76 6.25
C PRO A 15 9.69 6.54 7.11
N ASP A 16 8.53 6.51 7.77
CA ASP A 16 8.11 5.45 8.69
C ASP A 16 7.21 4.41 7.99
N PRO A 17 7.67 3.15 7.81
CA PRO A 17 6.87 2.10 7.21
C PRO A 17 5.57 1.76 7.93
N ALA A 18 5.52 1.89 9.26
CA ALA A 18 4.33 1.57 10.03
C ALA A 18 3.23 2.62 9.79
N ALA A 19 3.56 3.91 9.87
CA ALA A 19 2.63 4.98 9.54
C ALA A 19 2.16 4.90 8.08
N ASN A 20 3.06 4.54 7.16
CA ASN A 20 2.70 4.36 5.76
C ASN A 20 1.80 3.14 5.50
N LEU A 21 1.98 2.06 6.26
CA LEU A 21 1.13 0.87 6.18
C LEU A 21 -0.32 1.21 6.57
N GLU A 22 -0.53 2.07 7.56
CA GLU A 22 -1.87 2.56 7.93
C GLU A 22 -2.52 3.34 6.77
N LEU A 23 -1.77 4.20 6.08
CA LEU A 23 -2.26 4.92 4.89
C LEU A 23 -2.66 3.97 3.76
N VAL A 24 -1.82 2.97 3.47
CA VAL A 24 -2.06 1.99 2.40
C VAL A 24 -3.27 1.11 2.72
N THR A 25 -3.36 0.57 3.94
CA THR A 25 -4.47 -0.29 4.37
C THR A 25 -5.80 0.45 4.37
N ALA A 26 -5.82 1.72 4.81
CA ALA A 26 -7.00 2.58 4.71
C ALA A 26 -7.43 2.83 3.26
N ALA A 27 -6.47 3.06 2.35
CA ALA A 27 -6.77 3.23 0.92
C ALA A 27 -7.35 1.96 0.27
N ILE A 28 -6.84 0.78 0.65
CA ILE A 28 -7.36 -0.52 0.21
C ILE A 28 -8.80 -0.70 0.68
N ALA A 29 -9.07 -0.48 1.96
CA ALA A 29 -10.42 -0.60 2.53
C ALA A 29 -11.41 0.34 1.82
N ALA A 30 -11.05 1.62 1.66
CA ALA A 30 -11.91 2.60 0.99
C ALA A 30 -12.17 2.24 -0.49
N ALA A 31 -11.19 1.64 -1.19
CA ALA A 31 -11.38 1.16 -2.56
C ALA A 31 -12.33 -0.05 -2.61
N ALA A 32 -12.18 -0.99 -1.67
CA ALA A 32 -13.06 -2.15 -1.55
C ALA A 32 -14.52 -1.73 -1.26
N GLU A 33 -14.73 -0.75 -0.37
CA GLU A 33 -16.05 -0.17 -0.10
C GLU A 33 -16.72 0.42 -1.35
N ARG A 34 -15.93 0.93 -2.31
CA ARG A 34 -16.41 1.44 -3.61
C ARG A 34 -16.51 0.34 -4.69
N GLY A 35 -16.34 -0.92 -4.32
CA GLY A 35 -16.45 -2.07 -5.20
C GLY A 35 -15.22 -2.36 -6.06
N ALA A 36 -14.08 -1.72 -5.79
CA ALA A 36 -12.84 -2.02 -6.50
C ALA A 36 -12.40 -3.47 -6.23
N ARG A 37 -11.90 -4.12 -7.29
CA ARG A 37 -11.33 -5.48 -7.26
C ARG A 37 -9.82 -5.49 -7.52
N LEU A 38 -9.27 -4.32 -7.82
CA LEU A 38 -7.84 -4.05 -7.97
C LEU A 38 -7.60 -2.61 -7.52
N ILE A 39 -6.54 -2.38 -6.75
CA ILE A 39 -6.07 -1.04 -6.39
C ILE A 39 -4.56 -0.95 -6.66
N ALA A 40 -4.13 0.18 -7.21
CA ALA A 40 -2.71 0.55 -7.29
C ALA A 40 -2.39 1.66 -6.29
N THR A 41 -1.30 1.50 -5.56
CA THR A 41 -0.70 2.55 -4.73
C THR A 41 0.54 3.14 -5.44
N PRO A 42 0.99 4.36 -5.10
CA PRO A 42 2.21 4.93 -5.65
C PRO A 42 3.46 4.09 -5.38
N GLU A 43 4.50 4.29 -6.17
CA GLU A 43 5.85 3.87 -5.80
C GLU A 43 6.27 4.53 -4.48
N ALA A 44 7.16 3.88 -3.73
CA ALA A 44 7.63 4.35 -2.42
C ALA A 44 6.51 4.46 -1.36
N SER A 45 5.42 3.69 -1.51
CA SER A 45 4.35 3.62 -0.51
C SER A 45 4.78 3.00 0.82
N MET A 46 5.86 2.22 0.86
CA MET A 46 6.41 1.68 2.11
C MET A 46 7.27 2.71 2.84
N ALA A 47 8.16 3.41 2.14
CA ALA A 47 8.97 4.49 2.69
C ALA A 47 9.33 5.46 1.57
N CYS A 48 9.25 6.77 1.82
CA CYS A 48 9.54 7.77 0.81
C CYS A 48 11.02 7.79 0.41
N PHE A 49 11.28 8.25 -0.82
CA PHE A 49 12.65 8.52 -1.26
C PHE A 49 13.34 9.55 -0.35
N GLY A 50 14.64 9.37 -0.13
CA GLY A 50 15.42 10.19 0.80
C GLY A 50 15.47 9.65 2.24
N SER A 51 14.71 8.58 2.53
CA SER A 51 14.86 7.78 3.76
C SER A 51 16.09 6.86 3.69
N ASP A 52 16.53 6.32 4.83
CA ASP A 52 17.50 5.21 4.85
C ASP A 52 16.80 3.91 4.41
N LEU A 53 16.73 3.72 3.09
CA LEU A 53 16.03 2.58 2.48
C LEU A 53 16.67 1.25 2.83
N HIS A 54 17.97 1.21 3.12
CA HIS A 54 18.64 -0.03 3.51
C HIS A 54 18.20 -0.47 4.91
N ALA A 55 18.04 0.47 5.84
CA ALA A 55 17.59 0.17 7.20
C ALA A 55 16.15 -0.36 7.27
N VAL A 56 15.28 0.04 6.34
CA VAL A 56 13.87 -0.36 6.30
C VAL A 56 13.56 -1.42 5.23
N ALA A 57 14.57 -1.92 4.52
CA ALA A 57 14.37 -2.94 3.51
C ALA A 57 13.86 -4.24 4.13
N GLU A 58 12.83 -4.81 3.50
CA GLU A 58 12.27 -6.11 3.89
C GLU A 58 12.32 -7.09 2.71
N PRO A 59 12.31 -8.42 2.97
CA PRO A 59 12.02 -9.41 1.94
C PRO A 59 10.68 -9.15 1.25
N LEU A 60 10.51 -9.67 0.04
CA LEU A 60 9.25 -9.52 -0.73
C LEU A 60 8.02 -10.11 -0.03
N ASP A 61 8.23 -11.07 0.87
CA ASP A 61 7.25 -11.71 1.74
C ASP A 61 7.43 -11.33 3.22
N GLY A 62 8.16 -10.24 3.47
CA GLY A 62 8.41 -9.71 4.80
C GLY A 62 7.14 -9.16 5.50
N PRO A 63 7.29 -8.71 6.76
CA PRO A 63 6.19 -8.23 7.59
C PRO A 63 5.27 -7.21 6.93
N TRP A 64 5.81 -6.18 6.27
CA TRP A 64 5.05 -5.10 5.63
C TRP A 64 4.23 -5.64 4.46
N ALA A 65 4.85 -6.41 3.56
CA ALA A 65 4.16 -7.01 2.43
C ALA A 65 3.08 -8.02 2.88
N SER A 66 3.36 -8.78 3.94
CA SER A 66 2.41 -9.70 4.57
C SER A 66 1.22 -8.98 5.19
N ALA A 67 1.43 -7.83 5.83
CA ALA A 67 0.36 -7.01 6.40
C ALA A 67 -0.55 -6.39 5.31
N VAL A 68 0.03 -5.88 4.23
CA VAL A 68 -0.74 -5.43 3.05
C VAL A 68 -1.59 -6.58 2.49
N ARG A 69 -0.99 -7.77 2.34
CA ARG A 69 -1.68 -8.96 1.85
C ARG A 69 -2.85 -9.37 2.74
N ALA A 70 -2.73 -9.25 4.06
CA ALA A 70 -3.80 -9.60 4.99
C ALA A 70 -5.04 -8.69 4.90
N THR A 71 -4.90 -7.52 4.26
CA THR A 71 -5.99 -6.53 4.07
C THR A 71 -6.66 -6.65 2.69
N ALA A 72 -6.02 -7.34 1.75
CA ALA A 72 -6.40 -7.40 0.33
C ALA A 72 -7.32 -8.57 -0.02
#